data_AF-A0A9Q1EQF9-F1
#
_entry.id   AF-A0A9Q1EQF9-F1
#
_cell.length_a   1.000
_cell.length_b   1.000
_cell.length_c   1.000
_cell.angle_alpha   90.00
_cell.angle_beta   90.00
_cell.angle_gamma   90.00
#
_symmetry.space_group_name_H-M   'P 1'
#
loop_
_entity.id
_entity.type
_entity.pdbx_description
1 polymer ?
#
loop_
_entity_poly.entity_id
_entity_poly.type
_entity_poly.pdbx_seq_one_letter_code
_entity_poly.pdbx_strand_id
1 'polypeptide(L)'
;MPLRLWECGSPGMCRAQDSDLQRLWEYWEFTSCSYGMNGVEGAVELGQEGEELPQSDGTCDACEPDEAQPATQMCRTCDFAFCDVHADKHQRSTRHALEPYSPPETPTPERQGEEAQGGEREEGVAGGGGGAEEEDRPTAEEGGKTRDTVTVERLRCTEHGQEGSLYCKKDEKIVCVVCAVQGEHSTHEIITLREAYLWQKSKGGVDLLGSTQNMAERIKSKWTRPDMSTDQLESYVNQQFDELHRLVRLEERRTLHLVDLKEAFLTAQAAEKIAEITVHTERLQEEMDSITQQLGALDQGEEPESSPIPMDVEARPR
;
A
#
# COMPACT_ATOMS: atom_id res chain seq x y z
N MET A 1 35.06 33.51 -25.23
CA MET A 1 35.67 33.75 -23.89
C MET A 1 35.00 35.00 -23.32
N PRO A 2 34.42 34.93 -22.11
CA PRO A 2 35.18 34.73 -20.90
C PRO A 2 34.77 33.48 -20.09
N LEU A 3 35.79 32.86 -19.51
CA LEU A 3 35.72 31.82 -18.49
C LEU A 3 35.42 32.51 -17.16
N ARG A 4 34.33 32.15 -16.48
CA ARG A 4 34.18 32.43 -15.04
C ARG A 4 34.68 31.21 -14.29
N LEU A 5 35.84 31.38 -13.66
CA LEU A 5 36.37 30.52 -12.62
C LEU A 5 35.29 30.30 -11.55
N TRP A 6 35.01 29.06 -11.20
CA TRP A 6 34.48 28.72 -9.89
C TRP A 6 35.66 28.29 -9.04
N GLU A 7 36.00 29.14 -8.09
CA GLU A 7 36.99 28.89 -7.06
C GLU A 7 36.48 27.82 -6.08
N CYS A 8 37.33 26.84 -5.80
CA CYS A 8 37.14 25.88 -4.72
C CYS A 8 37.08 26.61 -3.37
N GLY A 9 35.93 26.50 -2.68
CA GLY A 9 35.80 26.78 -1.26
C GLY A 9 35.74 25.49 -0.45
N SER A 10 36.81 25.23 0.31
CA SER A 10 37.04 24.36 1.48
C SER A 10 36.23 23.06 1.77
N PRO A 11 36.90 22.02 2.34
CA PRO A 11 36.37 20.67 2.49
C PRO A 11 35.53 20.53 3.78
N GLY A 12 34.21 20.53 3.62
CA GLY A 12 33.25 20.18 4.68
C GLY A 12 32.36 19.04 4.18
N MET A 13 32.30 17.96 4.96
CA MET A 13 31.61 16.70 4.65
C MET A 13 30.29 16.86 3.87
N CYS A 14 30.27 16.31 2.66
CA CYS A 14 29.07 15.69 2.09
C CYS A 14 29.46 14.31 1.56
N ARG A 15 29.68 13.36 2.47
CA ARG A 15 29.53 11.95 2.12
C ARG A 15 28.03 11.72 1.99
N ALA A 16 27.48 11.89 0.79
CA ALA A 16 26.23 11.27 0.43
C ALA A 16 26.48 9.76 0.49
N GLN A 17 26.15 9.18 1.64
CA GLN A 17 26.22 7.75 1.88
C GLN A 17 25.01 7.11 1.20
N ASP A 18 25.15 5.85 0.81
CA ASP A 18 24.11 4.84 0.55
C ASP A 18 22.98 4.75 1.63
N SER A 19 22.94 5.68 2.57
CA SER A 19 22.11 5.66 3.76
C SER A 19 20.66 6.06 3.52
N ASP A 20 20.30 6.73 2.43
CA ASP A 20 18.94 7.28 2.35
C ASP A 20 17.90 6.24 1.92
N LEU A 21 18.24 5.32 1.01
CA LEU A 21 17.37 4.16 0.72
C LEU A 21 17.39 3.16 1.88
N GLN A 22 18.55 2.92 2.48
CA GLN A 22 18.68 2.09 3.68
C GLN A 22 17.86 2.66 4.84
N ARG A 23 17.89 3.98 5.06
CA ARG A 23 17.12 4.68 6.11
C ARG A 23 15.65 4.78 5.80
N LEU A 24 15.25 5.02 4.55
CA LEU A 24 13.83 5.00 4.17
C LEU A 24 13.24 3.59 4.34
N TRP A 25 14.03 2.57 4.08
CA TRP A 25 13.64 1.18 4.25
C TRP A 25 13.70 0.72 5.71
N GLU A 26 14.67 1.18 6.51
CA GLU A 26 14.70 1.03 7.98
C GLU A 26 13.57 1.81 8.67
N TYR A 27 13.22 3.00 8.16
CA TYR A 27 12.09 3.83 8.61
C TYR A 27 10.77 3.14 8.30
N TRP A 28 10.63 2.49 7.14
CA TRP A 28 9.49 1.63 6.80
C TRP A 28 9.46 0.33 7.64
N GLU A 29 10.62 -0.29 7.93
CA GLU A 29 10.74 -1.39 8.90
C GLU A 29 10.29 -0.97 10.31
N PHE A 30 10.63 0.25 10.75
CA PHE A 30 10.33 0.76 12.09
C PHE A 30 8.86 1.19 12.24
N THR A 31 8.29 1.89 11.26
CA THR A 31 6.87 2.30 11.26
C THR A 31 5.92 1.11 11.20
N SER A 32 6.27 0.03 10.51
CA SER A 32 5.49 -1.22 10.50
C SER A 32 5.55 -1.98 11.84
N CYS A 33 6.57 -1.76 12.67
CA CYS A 33 6.72 -2.42 13.97
C CYS A 33 6.07 -1.62 15.12
N SER A 34 6.00 -0.30 15.03
CA SER A 34 5.44 0.57 16.07
C SER A 34 3.91 0.51 16.19
N TYR A 35 3.20 0.01 15.17
CA TYR A 35 1.74 -0.14 15.18
C TYR A 35 1.23 -1.49 15.71
N GLY A 36 2.12 -2.36 16.21
CA GLY A 36 1.79 -3.75 16.57
C GLY A 36 1.88 -4.11 18.06
N MET A 37 2.10 -3.16 18.97
CA MET A 37 2.21 -3.45 20.41
C MET A 37 1.67 -2.32 21.28
N ASN A 38 0.35 -2.32 21.51
CA ASN A 38 -0.24 -1.79 22.75
C ASN A 38 -1.55 -2.52 23.05
N GLY A 39 -1.52 -3.31 24.14
CA GLY A 39 -2.59 -3.41 25.12
C GLY A 39 -3.89 -4.13 24.72
N VAL A 40 -4.00 -5.40 25.15
CA VAL A 40 -5.30 -6.00 25.49
C VAL A 40 -5.80 -5.39 26.81
N GLU A 41 -7.03 -4.87 26.78
CA GLU A 41 -8.08 -4.85 27.84
C GLU A 41 -8.96 -3.59 27.70
N GLY A 42 -10.25 -3.79 27.37
CA GLY A 42 -11.27 -2.74 27.47
C GLY A 42 -12.22 -2.70 26.28
N ALA A 43 -13.39 -3.32 26.41
CA ALA A 43 -14.48 -3.23 25.46
C ALA A 43 -15.15 -1.85 25.49
N VAL A 44 -15.19 -1.12 24.37
CA VAL A 44 -16.25 -0.15 24.04
C VAL A 44 -16.31 0.11 22.52
N GLU A 45 -17.53 0.00 21.98
CA GLU A 45 -18.13 0.61 20.77
C GLU A 45 -17.45 0.55 19.38
N LEU A 46 -18.23 0.01 18.43
CA LEU A 46 -18.01 0.07 17.00
C LEU A 46 -18.11 1.52 16.50
N GLY A 47 -16.96 2.18 16.33
CA GLY A 47 -16.79 3.34 15.47
C GLY A 47 -16.14 2.91 14.15
N GLN A 48 -16.85 3.08 13.04
CA GLN A 48 -16.27 2.99 11.70
C GLN A 48 -15.33 4.19 11.51
N GLU A 49 -14.05 3.99 11.76
CA GLU A 49 -13.02 4.93 11.33
C GLU A 49 -12.60 4.53 9.92
N GLY A 50 -13.24 5.16 8.92
CA GLY A 50 -12.79 5.09 7.54
C GLY A 50 -11.39 5.67 7.45
N GLU A 51 -10.50 4.95 6.77
CA GLU A 51 -9.18 5.46 6.41
C GLU A 51 -9.36 6.70 5.53
N GLU A 52 -9.31 7.88 6.15
CA GLU A 52 -9.33 9.16 5.47
C GLU A 52 -7.97 9.36 4.80
N LEU A 53 -7.87 8.90 3.55
CA LEU A 53 -6.78 9.27 2.64
C LEU A 53 -6.64 10.80 2.68
N PRO A 54 -5.41 11.36 2.57
CA PRO A 54 -5.22 12.80 2.55
C PRO A 54 -6.07 13.38 1.41
N GLN A 55 -7.20 13.98 1.77
CA GLN A 55 -8.03 14.72 0.83
C GLN A 55 -7.16 15.89 0.38
N SER A 56 -7.03 16.06 -0.94
CA SER A 56 -6.29 17.19 -1.50
C SER A 56 -6.83 18.48 -0.87
N ASP A 57 -5.97 19.21 -0.16
CA ASP A 57 -6.32 20.36 0.69
C ASP A 57 -6.80 21.59 -0.11
N GLY A 58 -7.03 21.41 -1.41
CA GLY A 58 -7.47 22.44 -2.34
C GLY A 58 -6.36 23.38 -2.78
N THR A 59 -5.10 23.08 -2.48
CA THR A 59 -3.95 23.90 -2.87
C THR A 59 -3.16 23.28 -4.03
N CYS A 60 -2.34 24.10 -4.69
CA CYS A 60 -1.51 23.69 -5.81
C CYS A 60 -0.27 22.93 -5.35
N ASP A 61 -0.14 21.66 -5.76
CA ASP A 61 0.95 20.75 -5.38
C ASP A 61 2.34 21.16 -5.91
N ALA A 62 2.37 22.04 -6.90
CA ALA A 62 3.62 22.51 -7.52
C ALA A 62 4.15 23.83 -6.94
N CYS A 63 3.42 24.45 -5.99
CA CYS A 63 3.86 25.66 -5.31
C CYS A 63 4.76 25.33 -4.11
N GLU A 64 5.52 26.31 -3.65
CA GLU A 64 6.20 26.18 -2.35
C GLU A 64 5.16 26.13 -1.21
N PRO A 65 5.37 25.34 -0.15
CA PRO A 65 4.36 25.08 0.88
C PRO A 65 3.83 26.35 1.56
N ASP A 66 4.69 27.36 1.73
CA ASP A 66 4.34 28.63 2.39
C ASP A 66 3.69 29.66 1.43
N GLU A 67 3.66 29.38 0.13
CA GLU A 67 3.12 30.26 -0.93
C GLU A 67 2.08 29.55 -1.82
N ALA A 68 1.55 28.42 -1.36
CA ALA A 68 0.65 27.59 -2.12
C ALA A 68 -0.63 28.33 -2.52
N GLN A 69 -0.84 28.45 -3.83
CA GLN A 69 -2.05 29.04 -4.41
C GLN A 69 -3.18 28.00 -4.43
N PRO A 70 -4.45 28.43 -4.46
CA PRO A 70 -5.57 27.50 -4.61
C PRO A 70 -5.46 26.73 -5.93
N ALA A 71 -5.79 25.44 -5.90
CA ALA A 71 -5.88 24.63 -7.09
C ALA A 71 -7.14 24.98 -7.87
N THR A 72 -6.97 25.24 -9.16
CA THR A 72 -8.06 25.53 -10.11
C THR A 72 -8.25 24.39 -11.11
N GLN A 73 -7.23 23.55 -11.29
CA GLN A 73 -7.22 22.47 -12.29
C GLN A 73 -6.55 21.21 -11.73
N MET A 74 -7.03 20.04 -12.12
CA MET A 74 -6.45 18.74 -11.77
C MET A 74 -6.02 17.96 -13.01
N CYS A 75 -4.88 17.29 -12.93
CA CYS A 75 -4.46 16.30 -13.90
C CYS A 75 -4.84 14.91 -13.40
N ARG A 76 -5.84 14.26 -13.98
CA ARG A 76 -6.19 12.88 -13.59
C ARG A 76 -5.13 11.84 -13.98
N THR A 77 -4.24 12.18 -14.92
CA THR A 77 -3.13 11.31 -15.33
C THR A 77 -1.98 11.33 -14.33
N CYS A 78 -1.78 12.45 -13.62
CA CYS A 78 -0.70 12.60 -12.65
C CYS A 78 -1.20 12.68 -11.20
N ASP A 79 -2.51 12.77 -11.02
CA ASP A 79 -3.21 12.94 -9.74
C ASP A 79 -2.69 14.14 -8.92
N PHE A 80 -2.45 15.26 -9.62
CA PHE A 80 -2.00 16.52 -9.01
C PHE A 80 -2.95 17.66 -9.32
N ALA A 81 -3.13 18.52 -8.34
CA ALA A 81 -3.89 19.75 -8.40
C ALA A 81 -2.93 20.94 -8.63
N PHE A 82 -3.30 21.83 -9.55
CA PHE A 82 -2.47 22.94 -10.00
C PHE A 82 -3.26 24.25 -9.95
N CYS A 83 -2.57 25.33 -9.62
CA CYS A 83 -3.03 26.69 -9.92
C CYS A 83 -2.83 26.97 -11.42
N ASP A 84 -3.47 28.02 -11.95
CA ASP A 84 -3.45 28.32 -13.38
C ASP A 84 -2.04 28.41 -13.98
N VAL A 85 -1.07 28.97 -13.25
CA VAL A 85 0.32 29.13 -13.72
C VAL A 85 1.02 27.77 -13.91
N HIS A 86 0.83 26.86 -12.95
CA HIS A 86 1.46 25.55 -12.98
C HIS A 86 0.71 24.56 -13.88
N ALA A 87 -0.61 24.70 -13.98
CA ALA A 87 -1.47 23.99 -14.92
C ALA A 87 -1.03 24.23 -16.37
N ASP A 88 -0.84 25.49 -16.72
CA ASP A 88 -0.38 25.94 -18.03
C ASP A 88 1.00 25.38 -18.41
N LYS A 89 1.93 25.41 -17.44
CA LYS A 89 3.29 24.88 -17.64
C LYS A 89 3.24 23.36 -17.83
N HIS A 90 2.41 22.68 -17.05
CA HIS A 90 2.21 21.24 -17.12
C HIS A 90 1.60 20.82 -18.48
N GLN A 91 0.54 21.47 -18.96
CA GLN A 91 -0.04 21.17 -20.28
C GLN A 91 0.98 21.32 -21.41
N ARG A 92 1.84 22.36 -21.34
CA ARG A 92 2.90 22.60 -22.34
C ARG A 92 4.01 21.55 -22.33
N SER A 93 4.30 20.94 -21.18
CA SER A 93 5.37 19.94 -21.05
C SER A 93 4.90 18.50 -21.26
N THR A 94 3.68 18.16 -20.83
CA THR A 94 3.19 16.77 -20.82
C THR A 94 2.08 16.50 -21.83
N ARG A 95 1.41 17.53 -22.36
CA ARG A 95 0.19 17.41 -23.20
C ARG A 95 -0.96 16.66 -22.52
N HIS A 96 -0.92 16.48 -21.21
CA HIS A 96 -2.03 15.90 -20.46
C HIS A 96 -3.18 16.90 -20.39
N ALA A 97 -4.42 16.39 -20.51
CA ALA A 97 -5.62 17.19 -20.33
C ALA A 97 -5.82 17.50 -18.83
N LEU A 98 -6.18 18.75 -18.53
CA LEU A 98 -6.52 19.17 -17.17
C LEU A 98 -8.02 19.41 -17.09
N GLU A 99 -8.62 18.97 -15.99
CA GLU A 99 -10.02 19.20 -15.67
C GLU A 99 -10.13 20.28 -14.59
N PRO A 100 -11.20 21.10 -14.57
CA PRO A 100 -11.45 22.04 -13.48
C PRO A 100 -11.49 21.31 -12.12
N TYR A 101 -10.73 21.83 -11.16
CA TYR A 101 -10.72 21.32 -9.79
C TYR A 101 -11.86 21.95 -9.00
N SER A 102 -12.83 21.13 -8.59
CA SER A 102 -13.82 21.50 -7.58
C SER A 102 -13.50 20.74 -6.30
N PRO A 103 -13.09 21.39 -5.21
CA PRO A 103 -12.93 20.71 -3.94
C PRO A 103 -14.28 20.11 -3.50
N PRO A 104 -14.30 18.93 -2.88
CA PRO A 104 -15.50 18.41 -2.24
C PRO A 104 -15.92 19.35 -1.11
N GLU A 105 -17.18 19.78 -1.09
CA GLU A 105 -17.69 20.70 -0.06
C GLU A 105 -17.64 20.04 1.31
N THR A 106 -16.74 20.52 2.18
CA THR A 106 -16.79 20.21 3.62
C THR A 106 -17.90 21.04 4.27
N PRO A 107 -18.79 20.44 5.09
CA PRO A 107 -19.85 21.17 5.77
C PRO A 107 -19.24 22.11 6.82
N THR A 108 -19.49 23.41 6.69
CA THR A 108 -19.08 24.42 7.67
C THR A 108 -20.07 24.44 8.85
N PRO A 109 -19.60 24.57 10.10
CA PRO A 109 -20.49 24.74 11.25
C PRO A 109 -21.03 26.16 11.30
N GLU A 110 -22.32 26.23 11.61
CA GLU A 110 -23.16 27.42 11.72
C GLU A 110 -22.56 28.54 12.59
N ARG A 111 -22.66 29.78 12.11
CA ARG A 111 -22.60 30.96 12.99
C ARG A 111 -23.66 31.97 12.58
N GLN A 112 -24.59 32.19 13.50
CA GLN A 112 -25.71 33.14 13.43
C GLN A 112 -25.24 34.59 13.42
N GLY A 113 -25.96 35.47 12.71
CA GLY A 113 -25.88 36.93 12.91
C GLY A 113 -26.27 37.83 11.72
N GLU A 114 -27.57 38.06 11.57
CA GLU A 114 -28.25 39.35 11.29
C GLU A 114 -28.08 40.13 9.95
N GLU A 115 -29.22 40.18 9.23
CA GLU A 115 -29.91 41.33 8.58
C GLU A 115 -29.18 42.31 7.63
N ALA A 116 -29.62 42.39 6.36
CA ALA A 116 -30.46 43.50 5.84
C ALA A 116 -30.61 43.51 4.29
N GLN A 117 -31.86 43.39 3.86
CA GLN A 117 -32.58 44.12 2.80
C GLN A 117 -31.90 44.50 1.46
N GLY A 118 -32.59 44.14 0.36
CA GLY A 118 -32.62 44.92 -0.89
C GLY A 118 -33.06 44.10 -2.10
N GLY A 119 -34.27 44.37 -2.64
CA GLY A 119 -34.69 43.97 -4.00
C GLY A 119 -33.85 44.66 -5.09
N GLU A 120 -33.97 44.38 -6.39
CA GLU A 120 -35.17 44.12 -7.20
C GLU A 120 -34.84 43.31 -8.48
N ARG A 121 -35.93 42.92 -9.17
CA ARG A 121 -36.15 42.22 -10.46
C ARG A 121 -35.34 42.81 -11.65
N GLU A 122 -35.17 42.19 -12.83
CA GLU A 122 -36.14 41.63 -13.79
C GLU A 122 -35.48 40.72 -14.85
N GLU A 123 -36.32 39.81 -15.40
CA GLU A 123 -36.47 39.31 -16.79
C GLU A 123 -35.21 39.07 -17.66
N GLY A 124 -34.99 37.93 -18.32
CA GLY A 124 -35.92 37.02 -18.99
C GLY A 124 -35.37 36.78 -20.40
N VAL A 125 -35.43 35.55 -20.94
CA VAL A 125 -35.70 35.18 -22.35
C VAL A 125 -35.52 33.67 -22.52
N ALA A 126 -36.48 33.08 -23.24
CA ALA A 126 -36.68 31.67 -23.46
C ALA A 126 -36.00 31.11 -24.72
N GLY A 127 -35.94 29.78 -24.80
CA GLY A 127 -35.79 28.97 -26.02
C GLY A 127 -34.92 27.74 -25.74
N GLY A 128 -35.29 26.49 -26.01
CA GLY A 128 -36.42 25.89 -26.68
C GLY A 128 -35.94 24.60 -27.39
N GLY A 129 -36.63 23.46 -27.16
CA GLY A 129 -36.48 22.18 -27.88
C GLY A 129 -35.27 21.32 -27.44
N GLY A 130 -35.35 20.02 -27.19
CA GLY A 130 -36.30 18.99 -27.62
C GLY A 130 -35.49 17.86 -28.29
N GLY A 131 -35.61 16.62 -27.81
CA GLY A 131 -35.03 15.45 -28.47
C GLY A 131 -34.51 14.39 -27.48
N ALA A 132 -35.38 13.43 -27.17
CA ALA A 132 -35.00 12.15 -26.62
C ALA A 132 -34.62 11.22 -27.77
N GLU A 133 -33.46 10.55 -27.70
CA GLU A 133 -33.26 9.22 -28.30
C GLU A 133 -32.27 8.44 -27.42
N GLU A 134 -32.72 7.25 -27.04
CA GLU A 134 -32.07 6.19 -26.28
C GLU A 134 -31.53 5.19 -27.30
N GLU A 135 -30.23 4.91 -27.32
CA GLU A 135 -29.68 3.72 -27.95
C GLU A 135 -28.58 3.07 -27.11
N ASP A 136 -28.59 1.74 -27.19
CA ASP A 136 -28.12 0.71 -26.28
C ASP A 136 -26.66 0.28 -26.56
N ARG A 137 -25.87 0.19 -25.47
CA ARG A 137 -24.67 -0.67 -25.21
C ARG A 137 -23.36 -0.50 -26.03
N PRO A 138 -22.20 -0.98 -25.51
CA PRO A 138 -21.92 -1.63 -24.22
C PRO A 138 -20.85 -0.91 -23.36
N THR A 139 -20.98 -1.05 -22.04
CA THR A 139 -20.00 -0.63 -21.05
C THR A 139 -18.78 -1.55 -21.06
N ALA A 140 -17.61 -0.99 -21.37
CA ALA A 140 -16.33 -1.61 -21.08
C ALA A 140 -16.05 -1.43 -19.59
N GLU A 141 -16.07 -2.52 -18.84
CA GLU A 141 -15.55 -2.58 -17.48
C GLU A 141 -14.03 -2.36 -17.54
N GLU A 142 -13.58 -1.12 -17.30
CA GLU A 142 -12.20 -0.89 -16.89
C GLU A 142 -12.09 -1.22 -15.40
N GLY A 143 -11.59 -2.43 -15.14
CA GLY A 143 -11.13 -2.85 -13.83
C GLY A 143 -10.01 -1.93 -13.38
N GLY A 144 -10.36 -0.96 -12.53
CA GLY A 144 -9.42 -0.33 -11.63
C GLY A 144 -8.79 -1.42 -10.78
N LYS A 145 -7.54 -1.79 -11.10
CA LYS A 145 -6.70 -2.57 -10.19
C LYS A 145 -6.49 -1.72 -8.94
N THR A 146 -7.43 -1.83 -8.01
CA THR A 146 -7.15 -1.65 -6.59
C THR A 146 -5.89 -2.46 -6.31
N ARG A 147 -4.89 -1.82 -5.73
CA ARG A 147 -3.64 -2.46 -5.31
C ARG A 147 -4.06 -3.68 -4.49
N ASP A 148 -3.96 -4.88 -5.07
CA ASP A 148 -4.36 -6.13 -4.43
C ASP A 148 -3.60 -6.19 -3.10
N THR A 149 -4.33 -6.03 -2.00
CA THR A 149 -3.85 -6.45 -0.69
C THR A 149 -3.41 -7.90 -0.84
N VAL A 150 -2.17 -8.24 -0.45
CA VAL A 150 -1.68 -9.60 -0.60
C VAL A 150 -2.44 -10.52 0.34
N THR A 151 -3.42 -11.18 -0.23
CA THR A 151 -4.09 -12.33 0.38
C THR A 151 -3.17 -13.55 0.26
N VAL A 152 -3.35 -14.53 1.15
CA VAL A 152 -2.69 -15.84 1.07
C VAL A 152 -2.82 -16.47 -0.34
N GLU A 153 -3.88 -16.09 -1.06
CA GLU A 153 -4.17 -16.52 -2.42
C GLU A 153 -3.13 -16.07 -3.46
N ARG A 154 -2.53 -14.88 -3.32
CA ARG A 154 -1.46 -14.40 -4.22
C ARG A 154 -0.16 -15.20 -4.10
N LEU A 155 0.05 -15.90 -2.99
CA LEU A 155 1.21 -16.75 -2.75
C LEU A 155 0.99 -18.19 -3.24
N ARG A 156 -0.18 -18.53 -3.78
CA ARG A 156 -0.44 -19.89 -4.26
C ARG A 156 0.39 -20.19 -5.50
N CYS A 157 1.03 -21.34 -5.48
CA CYS A 157 1.71 -21.89 -6.65
C CYS A 157 0.68 -22.13 -7.76
N THR A 158 0.91 -21.59 -8.95
CA THR A 158 0.03 -21.73 -10.11
C THR A 158 -0.05 -23.16 -10.64
N GLU A 159 1.00 -23.95 -10.44
CA GLU A 159 1.07 -25.34 -10.92
C GLU A 159 0.36 -26.32 -9.99
N HIS A 160 0.45 -26.11 -8.67
CA HIS A 160 -0.01 -27.08 -7.67
C HIS A 160 -1.19 -26.58 -6.82
N GLY A 161 -1.54 -25.29 -6.91
CA GLY A 161 -2.55 -24.64 -6.08
C GLY A 161 -2.22 -24.55 -4.60
N GLN A 162 -1.04 -25.04 -4.18
CA GLN A 162 -0.57 -25.04 -2.80
C GLN A 162 0.10 -23.72 -2.43
N GLU A 163 0.07 -23.39 -1.14
CA GLU A 163 0.70 -22.18 -0.62
C GLU A 163 2.22 -22.18 -0.85
N GLY A 164 2.73 -21.06 -1.36
CA GLY A 164 4.15 -20.81 -1.57
C GLY A 164 4.82 -20.46 -0.25
N SER A 165 5.29 -21.48 0.47
CA SER A 165 5.91 -21.34 1.80
C SER A 165 7.44 -21.48 1.79
N LEU A 166 8.04 -21.80 0.64
CA LEU A 166 9.46 -22.09 0.49
C LEU A 166 10.10 -21.20 -0.58
N TYR A 167 11.42 -21.12 -0.58
CA TYR A 167 12.18 -20.34 -1.56
C TYR A 167 13.27 -21.17 -2.21
N CYS A 168 13.35 -21.12 -3.53
CA CYS A 168 14.42 -21.75 -4.29
C CYS A 168 15.56 -20.75 -4.54
N LYS A 169 16.77 -21.03 -4.03
CA LYS A 169 17.92 -20.13 -4.23
C LYS A 169 18.40 -20.04 -5.67
N LYS A 170 18.32 -21.14 -6.43
CA LYS A 170 18.84 -21.18 -7.80
C LYS A 170 17.97 -20.38 -8.77
N ASP A 171 16.65 -20.49 -8.62
CA ASP A 171 15.68 -19.83 -9.49
C ASP A 171 15.17 -18.50 -8.91
N GLU A 172 15.66 -18.13 -7.72
CA GLU A 172 15.31 -16.93 -6.97
C GLU A 172 13.80 -16.64 -6.90
N LYS A 173 13.00 -17.67 -6.58
CA LYS A 173 11.52 -17.55 -6.52
C LYS A 173 10.91 -18.33 -5.36
N ILE A 174 9.74 -17.87 -4.93
CA ILE A 174 8.88 -18.55 -3.97
C ILE A 174 8.26 -19.78 -4.64
N VAL A 175 8.24 -20.91 -3.94
CA VAL A 175 7.74 -22.20 -4.41
C VAL A 175 6.91 -22.88 -3.32
N CYS A 176 5.99 -23.75 -3.71
CA CYS A 176 5.26 -24.60 -2.76
C CYS A 176 6.06 -25.86 -2.40
N VAL A 177 5.59 -26.60 -1.40
CA VAL A 177 6.22 -27.86 -0.96
C VAL A 177 6.26 -28.90 -2.09
N VAL A 178 5.24 -28.97 -2.94
CA VAL A 178 5.19 -29.95 -4.04
C VAL A 178 6.28 -29.66 -5.08
N CYS A 179 6.43 -28.39 -5.47
CA CYS A 179 7.53 -27.93 -6.33
C CYS A 179 8.90 -28.34 -5.77
N ALA A 180 9.09 -28.20 -4.46
CA ALA A 180 10.35 -28.47 -3.77
C ALA A 180 10.68 -29.95 -3.58
N VAL A 181 9.68 -30.84 -3.57
CA VAL A 181 9.91 -32.28 -3.29
C VAL A 181 9.82 -33.11 -4.56
N GLN A 182 8.89 -32.80 -5.47
CA GLN A 182 8.59 -33.62 -6.65
C GLN A 182 8.61 -32.83 -7.96
N GLY A 183 8.65 -31.49 -7.89
CA GLY A 183 8.67 -30.62 -9.06
C GLY A 183 10.07 -30.27 -9.56
N GLU A 184 10.12 -29.21 -10.38
CA GLU A 184 11.34 -28.70 -11.03
C GLU A 184 12.42 -28.22 -10.05
N HIS A 185 12.06 -27.99 -8.79
CA HIS A 185 12.94 -27.47 -7.75
C HIS A 185 13.47 -28.55 -6.81
N SER A 186 13.14 -29.81 -7.05
CA SER A 186 13.53 -30.96 -6.20
C SER A 186 15.04 -31.17 -6.03
N THR A 187 15.84 -30.64 -6.95
CA THR A 187 17.32 -30.74 -6.91
C THR A 187 18.00 -29.43 -6.50
N HIS A 188 17.22 -28.37 -6.23
CA HIS A 188 17.77 -27.05 -5.92
C HIS A 188 17.86 -26.85 -4.40
N GLU A 189 18.69 -25.90 -3.98
CA GLU A 189 18.77 -25.54 -2.56
C GLU A 189 17.51 -24.74 -2.18
N ILE A 190 16.70 -25.35 -1.30
CA ILE A 190 15.44 -24.79 -0.80
C ILE A 190 15.62 -24.32 0.64
N ILE A 191 15.13 -23.12 0.93
CA ILE A 191 15.16 -22.50 2.26
C ILE A 191 13.78 -21.91 2.61
N THR A 192 13.58 -21.53 3.87
CA THR A 192 12.36 -20.85 4.30
C THR A 192 12.31 -19.39 3.79
N LEU A 193 11.12 -18.79 3.73
CA LEU A 193 10.95 -17.38 3.31
C LEU A 193 11.74 -16.41 4.18
N ARG A 194 11.77 -16.64 5.51
CA ARG A 194 12.56 -15.82 6.45
C ARG A 194 14.06 -15.91 6.17
N GLU A 195 14.58 -17.11 5.93
CA GLU A 195 15.99 -17.28 5.55
C GLU A 195 16.29 -16.63 4.21
N ALA A 196 15.37 -16.71 3.25
CA ALA A 196 15.53 -16.11 1.93
C ALA A 196 15.61 -14.58 2.01
N TYR A 197 14.74 -13.96 2.82
CA TYR A 197 14.80 -12.52 3.08
C TYR A 197 16.16 -12.11 3.65
N LEU A 198 16.64 -12.80 4.69
CA LEU A 198 17.93 -12.50 5.31
C LEU A 198 19.10 -12.73 4.35
N TRP A 199 19.05 -13.81 3.58
CA TRP A 199 20.06 -14.13 2.57
C TRP A 199 20.12 -13.04 1.49
N GLN A 200 18.98 -12.62 0.94
CA GLN A 200 18.93 -11.59 -0.08
C GLN A 200 19.36 -10.22 0.48
N LYS A 201 18.96 -9.89 1.72
CA LYS A 201 19.38 -8.67 2.44
C LYS A 201 20.90 -8.63 2.64
N SER A 202 21.53 -9.79 2.83
CA SER A 202 22.98 -9.89 3.08
C SER A 202 23.86 -9.72 1.84
N LYS A 203 23.37 -10.01 0.63
CA LYS A 203 24.08 -9.66 -0.61
C LYS A 203 24.11 -8.13 -0.65
N GLY A 204 25.22 -7.42 -0.74
CA GLY A 204 25.18 -5.95 -0.86
C GLY A 204 24.40 -5.49 -2.11
N GLY A 205 23.80 -4.30 -2.07
CA GLY A 205 23.26 -3.63 -3.27
C GLY A 205 24.36 -3.04 -4.15
N VAL A 206 24.02 -2.67 -5.37
CA VAL A 206 24.87 -1.87 -6.27
C VAL A 206 24.89 -0.43 -5.79
N ASP A 207 26.08 0.12 -5.58
CA ASP A 207 26.28 1.55 -5.37
C ASP A 207 26.02 2.31 -6.68
N LEU A 208 24.76 2.75 -6.87
CA LEU A 208 24.33 3.50 -8.05
C LEU A 208 24.98 4.88 -8.12
N LEU A 209 25.27 5.50 -6.97
CA LEU A 209 25.91 6.81 -6.91
C LEU A 209 27.36 6.71 -7.40
N GLY A 210 28.13 5.78 -6.85
CA GLY A 210 29.49 5.49 -7.28
C GLY A 210 29.55 5.03 -8.74
N SER A 211 28.58 4.22 -9.18
CA SER A 211 28.46 3.80 -10.59
C SER A 211 28.23 5.00 -11.52
N THR A 212 27.37 5.94 -11.13
CA THR A 212 27.09 7.17 -11.89
C THR A 212 28.33 8.09 -11.94
N GLN A 213 29.04 8.24 -10.82
CA GLN A 213 30.28 9.01 -10.76
C GLN A 213 31.37 8.40 -11.65
N ASN A 214 31.58 7.08 -11.56
CA ASN A 214 32.54 6.36 -12.40
C ASN A 214 32.21 6.50 -13.89
N MET A 215 30.93 6.37 -14.24
CA MET A 215 30.44 6.59 -15.61
C MET A 215 30.78 8.01 -16.10
N ALA A 216 30.49 9.04 -15.29
CA ALA A 216 30.79 10.42 -15.63
C ALA A 216 32.30 10.65 -15.84
N GLU A 217 33.15 10.07 -15.00
CA GLU A 217 34.61 10.12 -15.17
C GLU A 217 35.08 9.42 -16.45
N ARG A 218 34.52 8.25 -16.76
CA ARG A 218 34.82 7.50 -17.98
C ARG A 218 34.43 8.27 -19.25
N ILE A 219 33.25 8.88 -19.26
CA ILE A 219 32.80 9.74 -20.37
C ILE A 219 33.71 10.96 -20.48
N LYS A 220 33.97 11.67 -19.38
CA LYS A 220 34.82 12.87 -19.34
C LYS A 220 36.23 12.57 -19.84
N SER A 221 36.80 11.44 -19.45
CA SER A 221 38.13 11.00 -19.89
C SER A 221 38.19 10.83 -21.41
N LYS A 222 37.21 10.10 -21.98
CA LYS A 222 37.09 9.90 -23.43
C LYS A 222 36.79 11.18 -24.20
N TRP A 223 36.01 12.09 -23.63
CA TRP A 223 35.70 13.39 -24.23
C TRP A 223 36.90 14.34 -24.29
N THR A 224 37.78 14.31 -23.29
CA THR A 224 38.93 15.24 -23.19
C THR A 224 40.04 14.90 -24.19
N ARG A 225 40.17 13.63 -24.57
CA ARG A 225 41.15 13.14 -25.55
C ARG A 225 40.52 12.08 -26.44
N PRO A 226 39.65 12.48 -27.38
CA PRO A 226 38.96 11.53 -28.24
C PRO A 226 39.97 10.91 -29.21
N ASP A 227 40.28 9.63 -29.00
CA ASP A 227 41.02 8.76 -29.91
C ASP A 227 40.10 8.13 -30.97
N MET A 228 38.87 8.64 -31.09
CA MET A 228 37.76 8.04 -31.82
C MET A 228 36.89 9.11 -32.47
N SER A 229 36.15 8.70 -33.50
CA SER A 229 35.22 9.57 -34.25
C SER A 229 34.01 9.99 -33.43
N THR A 230 33.25 10.96 -33.93
CA THR A 230 32.01 11.45 -33.30
C THR A 230 30.99 10.34 -33.08
N ASP A 231 30.76 9.52 -34.11
CA ASP A 231 29.74 8.46 -34.09
C ASP A 231 30.14 7.35 -33.10
N GLN A 232 31.45 7.08 -33.00
CA GLN A 232 31.99 6.14 -32.02
C GLN A 232 31.89 6.68 -30.59
N LEU A 233 32.07 7.98 -30.39
CA LEU A 233 31.92 8.61 -29.08
C LEU A 233 30.45 8.62 -28.64
N GLU A 234 29.52 8.91 -29.55
CA GLU A 234 28.07 8.82 -29.29
C GLU A 234 27.67 7.39 -28.89
N SER A 235 28.09 6.39 -29.67
CA SER A 235 27.84 4.99 -29.35
C SER A 235 28.43 4.58 -28.00
N TYR A 236 29.64 5.05 -27.69
CA TYR A 236 30.27 4.81 -26.39
C TYR A 236 29.46 5.42 -25.24
N VAL A 237 29.02 6.67 -25.38
CA VAL A 237 28.20 7.35 -24.37
C VAL A 237 26.88 6.62 -24.16
N ASN A 238 26.16 6.27 -25.24
CA ASN A 238 24.92 5.51 -25.14
C ASN A 238 25.14 4.18 -24.40
N GLN A 239 26.23 3.45 -24.73
CA GLN A 239 26.60 2.22 -24.02
C GLN A 239 26.87 2.45 -22.52
N GLN A 240 27.46 3.60 -22.15
CA GLN A 240 27.66 3.94 -20.74
C GLN A 240 26.33 4.09 -19.99
N PHE A 241 25.37 4.78 -20.60
CA PHE A 241 24.04 4.95 -20.04
C PHE A 241 23.22 3.65 -20.03
N ASP A 242 23.35 2.80 -21.05
CA ASP A 242 22.70 1.49 -21.08
C ASP A 242 23.15 0.60 -19.93
N GLU A 243 24.43 0.61 -19.60
CA GLU A 243 24.95 -0.12 -18.43
C GLU A 243 24.42 0.46 -17.12
N LEU A 244 24.36 1.80 -16.98
CA LEU A 244 23.78 2.41 -15.80
C LEU A 244 22.28 2.07 -15.66
N HIS A 245 21.51 2.12 -16.74
CA HIS A 245 20.10 1.71 -16.74
C HIS A 245 19.95 0.24 -16.33
N ARG A 246 20.83 -0.65 -16.81
CA ARG A 246 20.84 -2.06 -16.41
C ARG A 246 21.06 -2.21 -14.90
N LEU A 247 21.99 -1.45 -14.31
CA LEU A 247 22.24 -1.48 -12.86
C LEU A 247 21.04 -0.97 -12.06
N VAL A 248 20.42 0.13 -12.50
CA VAL A 248 19.20 0.67 -11.86
C VAL A 248 18.07 -0.36 -11.88
N ARG A 249 17.82 -1.01 -13.03
CA ARG A 249 16.79 -2.06 -13.15
C ARG A 249 17.13 -3.31 -12.33
N LEU A 250 18.40 -3.60 -12.11
CA LEU A 250 18.82 -4.71 -11.24
C LEU A 250 18.49 -4.40 -9.78
N GLU A 251 18.80 -3.20 -9.31
CA GLU A 251 18.49 -2.77 -7.94
C GLU A 251 17.00 -2.61 -7.69
N GLU A 252 16.24 -2.11 -8.67
CA GLU A 252 14.78 -2.08 -8.62
C GLU A 252 14.22 -3.49 -8.41
N ARG A 253 14.60 -4.46 -9.26
CA ARG A 253 14.14 -5.86 -9.12
C ARG A 253 14.55 -6.49 -7.79
N ARG A 254 15.79 -6.23 -7.35
CA ARG A 254 16.29 -6.73 -6.07
C ARG A 254 15.47 -6.19 -4.89
N THR A 255 15.16 -4.89 -4.92
CA THR A 255 14.39 -4.23 -3.86
C THR A 255 12.95 -4.72 -3.84
N LEU A 256 12.31 -4.85 -5.01
CA LEU A 256 10.97 -5.43 -5.14
C LEU A 256 10.94 -6.87 -4.59
N HIS A 257 11.93 -7.70 -4.97
CA HIS A 257 12.03 -9.06 -4.47
C HIS A 257 12.20 -9.15 -2.95
N LEU A 258 12.93 -8.21 -2.34
CA LEU A 258 13.03 -8.10 -0.88
C LEU A 258 11.69 -7.76 -0.23
N VAL A 259 10.91 -6.87 -0.84
CA VAL A 259 9.56 -6.52 -0.39
C VAL A 259 8.64 -7.74 -0.50
N ASP A 260 8.63 -8.41 -1.65
CA ASP A 260 7.81 -9.61 -1.89
C ASP A 260 8.14 -10.72 -0.88
N LEU A 261 9.43 -10.95 -0.59
CA LEU A 261 9.85 -11.93 0.42
C LEU A 261 9.41 -11.56 1.83
N LYS A 262 9.52 -10.28 2.21
CA LYS A 262 9.10 -9.79 3.53
C LYS A 262 7.60 -9.94 3.70
N GLU A 263 6.85 -9.52 2.69
CA GLU A 263 5.40 -9.66 2.64
C GLU A 263 4.98 -11.12 2.73
N ALA A 264 5.55 -12.00 1.89
CA ALA A 264 5.23 -13.42 1.91
C ALA A 264 5.50 -14.08 3.27
N PHE A 265 6.63 -13.74 3.90
CA PHE A 265 6.98 -14.23 5.24
C PHE A 265 5.98 -13.75 6.30
N LEU A 266 5.62 -12.46 6.30
CA LEU A 266 4.69 -11.91 7.29
C LEU A 266 3.26 -12.43 7.09
N THR A 267 2.81 -12.57 5.84
CA THR A 267 1.52 -13.16 5.50
C THR A 267 1.42 -14.61 5.95
N ALA A 268 2.46 -15.42 5.73
CA ALA A 268 2.51 -16.79 6.22
C ALA A 268 2.46 -16.85 7.76
N GLN A 269 3.19 -15.98 8.45
CA GLN A 269 3.16 -15.89 9.91
C GLN A 269 1.79 -15.48 10.46
N ALA A 270 1.11 -14.53 9.80
CA ALA A 270 -0.24 -14.10 10.18
C ALA A 270 -1.25 -15.24 10.00
N ALA A 271 -1.18 -15.97 8.88
CA ALA A 271 -2.04 -17.12 8.62
C ALA A 271 -1.86 -18.23 9.68
N GLU A 272 -0.63 -18.52 10.07
CA GLU A 272 -0.32 -19.47 11.16
C GLU A 272 -0.95 -19.02 12.49
N LYS A 273 -0.82 -17.74 12.85
CA LYS A 273 -1.41 -17.20 14.09
C LYS A 273 -2.93 -17.23 14.08
N ILE A 274 -3.56 -16.96 12.94
CA ILE A 274 -5.02 -17.10 12.78
C ILE A 274 -5.44 -18.56 12.95
N ALA A 275 -4.70 -19.51 12.36
CA ALA A 275 -4.96 -20.93 12.52
C ALA A 275 -4.81 -21.39 13.99
N GLU A 276 -3.81 -20.90 14.72
CA GLU A 276 -3.65 -21.18 16.15
C GLU A 276 -4.84 -20.66 16.98
N ILE A 277 -5.26 -19.41 16.73
CA ILE A 277 -6.37 -18.78 17.45
C ILE A 277 -7.68 -19.52 17.15
N THR A 278 -7.94 -19.88 15.90
CA THR A 278 -9.17 -20.59 15.52
C THR A 278 -9.29 -21.94 16.24
N VAL A 279 -8.23 -22.74 16.28
CA VAL A 279 -8.20 -24.01 17.04
C VAL A 279 -8.44 -23.78 18.53
N HIS A 280 -7.84 -22.74 19.12
CA HIS A 280 -8.05 -22.42 20.54
C HIS A 280 -9.49 -21.99 20.82
N THR A 281 -10.08 -21.18 19.95
CA THR A 281 -11.48 -20.74 20.05
C THR A 281 -12.45 -21.90 19.91
N GLU A 282 -12.22 -22.82 18.97
CA GLU A 282 -13.03 -24.03 18.80
C GLU A 282 -13.01 -24.89 20.07
N ARG A 283 -11.83 -25.08 20.67
CA ARG A 283 -11.71 -25.79 21.95
C ARG A 283 -12.49 -25.13 23.08
N LEU A 284 -12.39 -23.81 23.22
CA LEU A 284 -13.15 -23.08 24.24
C LEU A 284 -14.65 -23.20 24.01
N GLN A 285 -15.09 -23.18 22.75
CA GLN A 285 -16.49 -23.37 22.40
C GLN A 285 -16.99 -24.77 22.78
N GLU A 286 -16.20 -25.82 22.52
CA GLU A 286 -16.52 -27.19 22.95
C GLU A 286 -16.60 -27.32 24.48
N GLU A 287 -15.66 -26.71 25.21
CA GLU A 287 -15.68 -26.69 26.68
C GLU A 287 -16.92 -25.95 27.21
N MET A 288 -17.30 -24.82 26.59
CA MET A 288 -18.49 -24.05 26.95
C MET A 288 -19.77 -24.85 26.69
N ASP A 289 -19.90 -25.48 25.52
CA ASP A 289 -21.04 -26.32 25.15
C ASP A 289 -21.17 -27.53 26.10
N SER A 290 -20.05 -28.14 26.48
CA SER A 290 -20.01 -29.23 27.48
C SER A 290 -20.53 -28.75 28.85
N ILE A 291 -20.10 -27.57 29.32
CA ILE A 291 -20.59 -27.01 30.59
C ILE A 291 -22.08 -26.68 30.50
N THR A 292 -22.53 -26.08 29.40
CA THR A 292 -23.96 -25.77 29.18
C THR A 292 -24.81 -27.04 29.18
N GLN A 293 -24.35 -28.12 28.54
CA GLN A 293 -25.03 -29.42 28.56
C GLN A 293 -25.08 -30.01 29.97
N GLN A 294 -23.99 -29.94 30.74
CA GLN A 294 -23.94 -30.41 32.13
C GLN A 294 -24.91 -29.63 33.03
N LEU A 295 -24.96 -28.30 32.91
CA LEU A 295 -25.89 -27.46 33.68
C LEU A 295 -27.35 -27.78 33.33
N GLY A 296 -27.68 -27.94 32.05
CA GLY A 296 -29.04 -28.31 31.63
C GLY A 296 -29.47 -29.71 32.08
N ALA A 297 -28.52 -30.63 32.29
CA ALA A 297 -28.81 -31.96 32.85
C ALA A 297 -29.08 -31.92 34.37
N LEU A 298 -28.43 -31.01 35.10
CA LEU A 298 -28.69 -30.80 36.53
C LEU A 298 -30.07 -30.16 36.77
N ASP A 299 -30.44 -29.16 35.97
CA ASP A 299 -31.70 -28.42 36.09
C ASP A 299 -32.94 -29.33 35.87
N GLN A 300 -32.83 -30.34 35.00
CA GLN A 300 -33.89 -31.34 34.77
C GLN A 300 -33.97 -32.42 35.88
N GLY A 301 -32.97 -32.52 36.75
CA GLY A 301 -32.97 -33.42 37.91
C GLY A 301 -33.63 -32.80 39.16
N GLU A 302 -33.88 -31.49 39.15
CA GLU A 302 -34.53 -30.72 40.22
C GLU A 302 -35.97 -30.32 39.84
N GLU A 303 -36.80 -31.27 39.39
CA GLU A 303 -38.25 -31.07 39.44
C GLU A 303 -38.76 -31.30 40.88
N PRO A 304 -39.62 -30.41 41.43
CA PRO A 304 -40.01 -30.45 42.82
C PRO A 304 -40.86 -31.69 43.10
N GLU A 305 -40.41 -32.50 44.06
CA GLU A 305 -41.16 -33.61 44.66
C GLU A 305 -42.39 -33.07 45.42
N SER A 306 -43.40 -32.61 44.68
CA SER A 306 -44.71 -32.24 45.19
C SER A 306 -45.55 -33.51 45.38
N SER A 307 -45.22 -34.26 46.44
CA SER A 307 -46.12 -35.31 46.93
C SER A 307 -47.38 -34.66 47.55
N PRO A 308 -48.61 -34.99 47.10
CA PRO A 308 -49.80 -34.53 47.79
C PRO A 308 -49.92 -35.28 49.12
N ILE A 309 -49.86 -34.56 50.23
CA ILE A 309 -50.17 -35.09 51.56
C ILE A 309 -51.65 -35.50 51.58
N PRO A 310 -52.00 -36.76 51.86
CA PRO A 310 -53.40 -37.15 52.01
C PRO A 310 -53.92 -36.56 53.32
N MET A 311 -54.89 -35.65 53.23
CA MET A 311 -55.61 -35.14 54.39
C MET A 311 -56.70 -36.14 54.78
N ASP A 312 -56.48 -36.89 55.86
CA ASP A 312 -57.51 -37.72 56.47
C ASP A 312 -58.64 -36.83 57.04
N VAL A 313 -59.83 -37.00 56.48
CA VAL A 313 -61.07 -36.42 56.99
C VAL A 313 -61.62 -37.37 58.05
N GLU A 314 -61.26 -37.12 59.31
CA GLU A 314 -61.90 -37.81 60.43
C GLU A 314 -63.05 -36.95 60.98
N ALA A 315 -64.22 -37.20 60.41
CA ALA A 315 -65.47 -36.73 60.98
C ALA A 315 -65.78 -37.52 62.25
N ARG A 316 -65.96 -36.84 63.39
CA ARG A 316 -66.80 -37.40 64.46
C ARG A 316 -67.65 -36.32 65.16
N PRO A 317 -68.95 -36.57 65.34
CA PRO A 317 -69.89 -35.60 65.89
C PRO A 317 -70.01 -35.72 67.42
N ARG A 318 -70.32 -34.54 68.01
CA ARG A 318 -70.89 -34.24 69.34
C ARG A 318 -70.20 -34.74 70.60
#